data_AF-A0A1I3V371-F1
#
_entry.id   AF-A0A1I3V371-F1
#
_cell.length_a   1.000
_cell.length_b   1.000
_cell.length_c   1.000
_cell.angle_alpha   90.00
_cell.angle_beta   90.00
_cell.angle_gamma   90.00
#
_symmetry.space_group_name_H-M   'P 1'
#
loop_
_entity.id
_entity.type
_entity.pdbx_description
1 polymer ?
#
loop_
_entity_poly.entity_id
_entity_poly.type
_entity_poly.pdbx_seq_one_letter_code
_entity_poly.pdbx_strand_id
1 'polypeptide(L)'
;MGEIYDFKAFQKRKKEKEQEDPRVVVAIYRSVVYYVQMYMEETYDYPREHMTTNVLLKNVYRNDREKFLESFAALIRHWNLPPKDIEEFTNEDVFDRFPTIGHLCVYIEKRVKDL
;
A
#
# COMPACT_ATOMS: atom_id res chain seq x y z
N MET A 1 42.02 -15.89 0.45
CA MET A 1 41.55 -15.43 1.78
C MET A 1 40.04 -15.54 1.76
N GLY A 2 39.46 -16.50 2.48
CA GLY A 2 38.02 -16.75 2.46
C GLY A 2 37.29 -15.72 3.31
N GLU A 3 36.38 -14.97 2.69
CA GLU A 3 35.53 -14.01 3.39
C GLU A 3 34.66 -14.77 4.41
N ILE A 4 34.84 -14.43 5.69
CA ILE A 4 34.13 -15.05 6.81
C ILE A 4 32.68 -14.55 6.74
N TYR A 5 31.79 -15.40 6.26
CA TYR A 5 30.36 -15.11 6.17
C TYR A 5 29.75 -15.11 7.58
N ASP A 6 29.49 -13.91 8.12
CA ASP A 6 28.98 -13.73 9.47
C ASP A 6 27.49 -14.14 9.55
N PHE A 7 27.25 -15.38 9.97
CA PHE A 7 25.90 -15.95 10.15
C PHE A 7 25.04 -15.15 11.13
N LYS A 8 25.63 -14.40 12.08
CA LYS A 8 24.88 -13.58 13.03
C LYS A 8 24.28 -12.35 12.37
N ALA A 9 24.95 -11.75 11.39
CA ALA A 9 24.39 -10.64 10.60
C ALA A 9 23.13 -11.06 9.82
N PHE A 10 23.11 -12.29 9.28
CA PHE A 10 21.93 -12.84 8.60
C PHE A 10 20.79 -13.16 9.57
N GLN A 11 21.09 -13.73 10.74
CA GLN A 11 20.08 -13.97 11.78
C GLN A 11 19.47 -12.67 12.34
N LYS A 12 20.25 -11.58 12.42
CA LYS A 12 19.76 -10.27 12.88
C LYS A 12 18.74 -9.66 11.91
N ARG A 13 19.05 -9.67 10.60
CA ARG A 13 18.08 -9.25 9.55
C ARG A 13 16.82 -10.10 9.50
N LYS A 14 16.92 -11.39 9.85
CA LYS A 14 15.77 -12.31 9.88
C LYS A 14 14.91 -12.14 11.14
N LYS A 15 15.48 -11.64 12.24
CA LYS A 15 14.74 -11.28 13.47
C LYS A 15 14.06 -9.91 13.39
N GLU A 16 14.54 -8.98 12.58
CA GLU A 16 13.80 -7.73 12.27
C GLU A 16 12.58 -7.97 11.37
N LYS A 17 12.48 -9.12 10.71
CA LYS A 17 11.23 -9.66 10.15
C LYS A 17 10.40 -10.37 11.23
N GLU A 18 10.28 -9.75 12.39
CA GLU A 18 9.42 -10.26 13.46
C GLU A 18 7.97 -10.14 12.97
N GLN A 19 7.41 -11.29 12.61
CA GLN A 19 5.97 -11.54 12.44
C GLN A 19 5.21 -10.45 11.68
N GLU A 20 5.46 -10.36 10.37
CA GLU A 20 4.38 -9.97 9.48
C GLU A 20 3.27 -11.01 9.64
N ASP A 21 2.23 -10.71 10.42
CA ASP A 21 1.09 -11.62 10.53
C ASP A 21 0.48 -11.70 9.12
N PRO A 22 0.58 -12.86 8.43
CA PRO A 22 0.22 -12.94 7.02
C PRO A 22 -1.24 -12.61 6.79
N ARG A 23 -2.07 -12.67 7.84
CA ARG A 23 -3.48 -12.29 7.81
C ARG A 23 -3.65 -10.78 7.65
N VAL A 24 -2.78 -9.98 8.27
CA VAL A 24 -2.82 -8.51 8.20
C VAL A 24 -2.40 -8.04 6.81
N VAL A 25 -1.32 -8.60 6.25
CA VAL A 25 -0.85 -8.26 4.88
C VAL A 25 -1.92 -8.58 3.84
N VAL A 26 -2.54 -9.77 3.94
CA VAL A 26 -3.62 -10.18 3.04
C VAL A 26 -4.87 -9.32 3.24
N ALA A 27 -5.20 -8.93 4.47
CA ALA A 27 -6.31 -8.03 4.75
C ALA A 27 -6.08 -6.64 4.17
N ILE A 28 -4.88 -6.07 4.34
CA ILE A 28 -4.51 -4.77 3.75
C ILE A 28 -4.62 -4.83 2.24
N TYR A 29 -4.05 -5.84 1.60
CA TYR A 29 -4.13 -6.01 0.16
C TYR A 29 -5.58 -6.10 -0.33
N ARG A 30 -6.41 -6.91 0.34
CA ARG A 30 -7.84 -7.04 0.02
C ARG A 30 -8.58 -5.73 0.18
N SER A 31 -8.35 -5.01 1.27
CA SER A 31 -8.97 -3.70 1.51
C SER A 31 -8.52 -2.71 0.46
N VAL A 32 -7.22 -2.59 0.17
CA VAL A 32 -6.68 -1.70 -0.86
C VAL A 32 -7.29 -2.00 -2.21
N VAL A 33 -7.26 -3.25 -2.67
CA VAL A 33 -7.88 -3.65 -3.95
C VAL A 33 -9.38 -3.35 -3.96
N TYR A 34 -10.09 -3.62 -2.86
CA TYR A 34 -11.52 -3.36 -2.75
C TYR A 34 -11.85 -1.87 -2.90
N TYR A 35 -11.16 -0.99 -2.16
CA TYR A 35 -11.39 0.44 -2.23
C TYR A 35 -10.90 1.05 -3.54
N VAL A 36 -9.76 0.59 -4.06
CA VAL A 36 -9.30 1.02 -5.40
C VAL A 36 -10.36 0.66 -6.46
N GLN A 37 -10.93 -0.54 -6.39
CA GLN A 37 -11.98 -0.97 -7.31
C GLN A 37 -13.31 -0.23 -7.10
N MET A 38 -13.68 0.09 -5.86
CA MET A 38 -14.91 0.82 -5.56
C MET A 38 -14.90 2.23 -6.16
N TYR A 39 -13.73 2.84 -6.24
CA TYR A 39 -13.53 4.21 -6.74
C TYR A 39 -12.94 4.28 -8.15
N MET A 40 -12.63 3.13 -8.78
CA MET A 40 -12.30 3.09 -10.20
C MET A 40 -13.59 3.25 -11.01
N GLU A 41 -13.54 3.98 -12.13
CA GLU A 41 -14.69 4.05 -13.02
C GLU A 41 -15.02 2.67 -13.61
N GLU A 42 -16.32 2.37 -13.75
CA GLU A 42 -16.86 1.11 -14.29
C GLU A 42 -16.33 0.71 -15.68
N THR A 43 -15.60 1.61 -16.36
CA THR A 43 -14.93 1.32 -17.65
C THR A 43 -13.57 0.62 -17.50
N TYR A 44 -13.10 0.30 -16.29
CA TYR A 44 -11.88 -0.48 -16.11
C TYR A 44 -12.18 -1.99 -16.17
N ASP A 45 -12.03 -2.56 -17.37
CA ASP A 45 -12.35 -3.94 -17.75
C ASP A 45 -11.43 -5.03 -17.14
N TYR A 46 -10.75 -4.74 -16.02
CA TYR A 46 -9.81 -5.68 -15.41
C TYR A 46 -10.41 -6.35 -14.17
N PRO A 47 -10.53 -7.70 -14.15
CA PRO A 47 -10.96 -8.46 -13.00
C PRO A 47 -10.05 -8.20 -11.78
N ARG A 48 -10.61 -8.34 -10.57
CA ARG A 48 -9.87 -8.34 -9.27
C ARG A 48 -8.59 -9.20 -9.30
N GLU A 49 -8.57 -10.22 -10.14
CA GLU A 49 -7.48 -11.19 -10.31
C GLU A 49 -6.23 -10.60 -11.02
N HIS A 50 -6.36 -9.47 -11.71
CA HIS A 50 -5.25 -8.82 -12.41
C HIS A 50 -4.72 -7.56 -11.73
N MET A 51 -5.40 -7.06 -10.69
CA MET A 51 -4.83 -6.03 -9.82
C MET A 51 -3.69 -6.66 -9.05
N THR A 52 -2.46 -6.50 -9.54
CA THR A 52 -1.23 -6.90 -8.85
C THR A 52 -0.61 -5.71 -8.12
N THR A 53 0.31 -5.95 -7.20
CA THR A 53 1.06 -4.91 -6.48
C THR A 53 1.90 -3.99 -7.40
N ASN A 54 2.15 -4.40 -8.65
CA ASN A 54 2.90 -3.63 -9.64
C ASN A 54 2.02 -2.72 -10.49
N VAL A 55 0.70 -2.76 -10.34
CA VAL A 55 -0.22 -1.90 -11.09
C VAL A 55 -0.01 -0.44 -10.70
N LEU A 56 0.16 0.41 -11.72
CA LEU A 56 0.34 1.84 -11.55
C LEU A 56 -0.98 2.50 -11.14
N LEU A 57 -1.00 3.16 -9.98
CA LEU A 57 -2.19 3.86 -9.47
C LEU A 57 -2.60 4.98 -10.43
N LYS A 58 -1.62 5.69 -11.00
CA LYS A 58 -1.87 6.70 -12.04
C LYS A 58 -2.68 6.17 -13.22
N ASN A 59 -2.50 4.90 -13.61
CA ASN A 59 -3.24 4.29 -14.70
C ASN A 59 -4.64 3.83 -14.26
N VAL A 60 -4.78 3.35 -13.02
CA VAL A 60 -6.07 2.91 -12.46
C VAL A 60 -7.01 4.08 -12.29
N TYR A 61 -6.49 5.19 -11.74
CA TYR A 61 -7.27 6.41 -11.54
C TYR A 61 -7.24 7.34 -12.75
N ARG A 62 -6.59 6.99 -13.87
CA ARG A 62 -6.42 7.86 -15.05
C ARG A 62 -5.89 9.27 -14.69
N ASN A 63 -4.95 9.33 -13.75
CA ASN A 63 -4.38 10.56 -13.20
C ASN A 63 -5.39 11.46 -12.44
N ASP A 64 -6.56 10.92 -12.09
CA ASP A 64 -7.58 11.56 -11.25
C ASP A 64 -7.16 11.48 -9.78
N ARG A 65 -6.62 12.60 -9.28
CA ARG A 65 -6.13 12.70 -7.91
C ARG A 65 -7.27 12.72 -6.89
N GLU A 66 -8.42 13.29 -7.25
CA GLU A 66 -9.57 13.41 -6.34
C GLU A 66 -10.10 12.01 -6.00
N LYS A 67 -10.29 11.16 -7.02
CA LYS A 67 -10.71 9.77 -6.80
C LYS A 67 -9.70 8.96 -6.00
N PHE A 68 -8.40 9.18 -6.23
CA PHE A 68 -7.37 8.56 -5.41
C PHE A 68 -7.51 8.99 -3.95
N LEU A 69 -7.61 10.29 -3.68
CA LEU A 69 -7.76 10.83 -2.33
C LEU A 69 -9.03 10.35 -1.63
N GLU A 70 -10.15 10.24 -2.34
CA GLU A 70 -11.40 9.68 -1.81
C GLU A 70 -11.23 8.21 -1.40
N SER A 71 -10.64 7.40 -2.29
CA SER A 71 -10.37 5.99 -1.99
C SER A 71 -9.35 5.81 -0.85
N PHE A 72 -8.36 6.69 -0.78
CA PHE A 72 -7.37 6.73 0.28
C PHE A 72 -8.01 7.11 1.61
N ALA A 73 -8.84 8.15 1.63
CA ALA A 73 -9.59 8.56 2.82
C ALA A 73 -10.51 7.43 3.32
N ALA A 74 -11.14 6.68 2.41
CA ALA A 74 -11.92 5.50 2.75
C ALA A 74 -11.05 4.39 3.37
N LEU A 75 -9.84 4.16 2.85
CA LEU A 75 -8.86 3.23 3.43
C LEU A 75 -8.38 3.65 4.82
N ILE A 76 -8.02 4.92 5.00
CA ILE A 76 -7.63 5.49 6.30
C ILE A 76 -8.76 5.29 7.31
N ARG A 77 -10.01 5.60 6.95
CA ARG A 77 -11.18 5.38 7.81
C ARG A 77 -11.42 3.91 8.12
N HIS A 78 -11.28 3.02 7.14
CA HIS A 78 -11.45 1.58 7.31
C HIS A 78 -10.49 1.00 8.35
N TRP A 79 -9.23 1.44 8.31
CA TRP A 79 -8.19 1.02 9.24
C TRP A 79 -8.10 1.89 10.51
N ASN A 80 -9.02 2.84 10.67
CA ASN A 80 -9.05 3.80 11.78
C ASN A 80 -7.71 4.55 11.97
N LEU A 81 -7.03 4.83 10.86
CA LEU A 81 -5.76 5.57 10.83
C LEU A 81 -6.02 7.07 11.06
N PRO A 82 -5.06 7.81 11.66
CA PRO A 82 -5.22 9.23 11.91
C PRO A 82 -5.38 10.03 10.59
N PRO A 83 -6.31 11.00 10.53
CA PRO A 83 -6.62 11.74 9.29
C PRO A 83 -5.52 12.72 8.86
N LYS A 84 -4.54 13.00 9.74
CA LYS A 84 -3.40 13.87 9.44
C LYS A 84 -2.64 13.42 8.20
N ASP A 85 -2.62 12.11 7.95
CA ASP A 85 -2.06 11.53 6.75
C ASP A 85 -2.65 12.13 5.48
N ILE A 86 -3.95 12.40 5.41
CA ILE A 86 -4.63 12.87 4.18
C ILE A 86 -4.24 14.32 3.85
N GLU A 87 -4.05 15.15 4.88
CA GLU A 87 -3.70 16.56 4.74
C GLU A 87 -2.25 16.75 4.24
N GLU A 88 -1.35 15.81 4.54
CA GLU A 88 0.03 15.84 4.05
C GLU A 88 0.11 15.66 2.51
N PHE A 89 -0.88 14.99 1.91
CA PHE A 89 -0.87 14.67 0.49
C PHE A 89 -1.55 15.69 -0.42
N THR A 90 -2.06 16.80 0.13
CA THR A 90 -2.81 17.79 -0.65
C THR A 90 -1.91 18.69 -1.51
N ASN A 91 -0.62 18.80 -1.18
CA ASN A 91 0.35 19.66 -1.88
C ASN A 91 1.37 18.91 -2.76
N GLU A 92 1.55 17.60 -2.58
CA GLU A 92 2.49 16.77 -3.33
C GLU A 92 1.80 15.94 -4.42
N ASP A 93 2.53 15.52 -5.46
CA ASP A 93 2.00 14.58 -6.45
C ASP A 93 1.85 13.19 -5.80
N VAL A 94 0.62 12.86 -5.39
CA VAL A 94 0.27 11.57 -4.76
C VAL A 94 0.74 10.36 -5.55
N PHE A 95 0.82 10.45 -6.88
CA PHE A 95 1.26 9.35 -7.72
C PHE A 95 2.78 9.21 -7.81
N ASP A 96 3.53 10.25 -7.48
CA ASP A 96 4.99 10.16 -7.33
C ASP A 96 5.35 9.42 -6.04
N ARG A 97 4.62 9.70 -4.96
CA ARG A 97 4.79 9.04 -3.65
C ARG A 97 4.20 7.63 -3.62
N PHE A 98 3.08 7.41 -4.33
CA PHE A 98 2.42 6.13 -4.48
C PHE A 98 2.31 5.74 -5.96
N PRO A 99 3.42 5.29 -6.58
CA PRO A 99 3.40 4.93 -7.99
C PRO A 99 2.57 3.67 -8.24
N THR A 100 2.57 2.70 -7.32
CA THR A 100 1.86 1.42 -7.48
C THR A 100 0.98 1.05 -6.29
N ILE A 101 0.03 0.14 -6.52
CA ILE A 101 -0.80 -0.48 -5.47
C ILE A 101 0.05 -1.08 -4.34
N GLY A 102 1.20 -1.67 -4.67
CA GLY A 102 2.14 -2.22 -3.70
C GLY A 102 2.70 -1.16 -2.75
N HIS A 103 3.04 0.03 -3.26
CA HIS A 103 3.50 1.14 -2.43
C HIS A 103 2.42 1.58 -1.45
N LEU A 104 1.17 1.62 -1.90
CA LEU A 104 0.02 1.92 -1.05
C LEU A 104 -0.20 0.84 0.03
N CYS A 105 -0.09 -0.44 -0.32
CA CYS A 105 -0.19 -1.54 0.65
C CYS A 105 0.90 -1.44 1.72
N VAL A 106 2.16 -1.23 1.33
CA VAL A 106 3.29 -1.08 2.27
C VAL A 106 3.09 0.15 3.17
N TYR A 107 2.54 1.23 2.64
CA TYR A 107 2.24 2.43 3.42
C TYR A 107 1.22 2.17 4.52
N ILE A 108 0.06 1.60 4.14
CA ILE A 108 -1.00 1.24 5.08
C ILE A 108 -0.48 0.22 6.10
N GLU A 109 0.31 -0.76 5.67
CA GLU A 109 0.94 -1.73 6.57
C GLU A 109 1.82 -1.08 7.63
N LYS A 110 2.69 -0.15 7.23
CA LYS A 110 3.54 0.57 8.18
C LYS A 110 2.70 1.35 9.19
N ARG A 111 1.62 2.00 8.76
CA ARG A 111 0.73 2.78 9.63
C ARG A 111 -0.09 1.91 10.57
N VAL A 112 -0.59 0.77 10.09
CA VAL A 112 -1.33 -0.19 10.91
C VAL A 112 -0.42 -0.85 11.95
N LYS A 113 0.88 -1.03 11.66
CA LYS A 113 1.88 -1.53 12.61
C LYS A 113 2.33 -0.50 13.65
N ASP A 114 2.21 0.79 13.33
CA ASP A 114 2.60 1.91 14.21
C ASP A 114 1.49 2.30 15.21
N LEU A 115 0.29 1.71 15.04
CA LEU A 115 -0.88 1.83 15.92
C LEU A 115 -0.79 0.91 17.14
#